data_AF-A0A323TDM2-F1
#
_entry.id   AF-A0A323TDM2-F1
#
_cell.length_a   1.000
_cell.length_b   1.000
_cell.length_c   1.000
_cell.angle_alpha   90.00
_cell.angle_beta   90.00
_cell.angle_gamma   90.00
#
_symmetry.space_group_name_H-M   'P 1'
#
loop_
_entity.id
_entity.type
_entity.pdbx_description
1 polymer ?
#
loop_
_entity_poly.entity_id
_entity_poly.type
_entity_poly.pdbx_seq_one_letter_code
_entity_poly.pdbx_strand_id
1 'polypeptide(L)'
;MARTILQYILIGCILTAILGFTTVTLGSWQLFLILTVILAIASFIPLIVASFTTSKVPRPTVYGTSAPGKMTTINANEQKQEDGKLMKWAFRSACIGVPLLVSFFVFGVMVL
;
A
#
# COMPACT_ATOMS: atom_id res chain seq x y z
N MET A 1 13.17 7.08 7.24
CA MET A 1 12.35 6.01 6.63
C MET A 1 12.01 4.90 7.62
N ALA A 2 12.97 4.41 8.42
CA ALA A 2 12.73 3.38 9.44
C ALA A 2 11.63 3.74 10.47
N ARG A 3 11.66 4.97 11.04
CA ARG A 3 10.62 5.42 12.00
C ARG A 3 9.20 5.41 11.42
N THR A 4 9.02 5.84 10.18
CA THR A 4 7.70 5.82 9.52
C THR A 4 7.24 4.39 9.26
N ILE A 5 8.13 3.49 8.83
CA ILE A 5 7.81 2.08 8.60
C ILE A 5 7.37 1.41 9.92
N LEU A 6 8.10 1.68 11.01
CA LEU A 6 7.76 1.17 12.34
C LEU A 6 6.35 1.61 12.78
N GLN A 7 5.97 2.88 12.53
CA GLN A 7 4.63 3.37 12.84
C GLN A 7 3.54 2.62 12.06
N TYR A 8 3.74 2.34 10.78
CA TYR A 8 2.76 1.60 9.97
C TYR A 8 2.63 0.13 10.39
N ILE A 9 3.73 -0.50 10.80
CA ILE A 9 3.70 -1.85 11.39
C ILE A 9 2.90 -1.82 12.70
N LEU A 10 3.14 -0.83 13.56
CA LEU A 10 2.40 -0.64 14.82
C LEU A 10 0.90 -0.45 14.58
N ILE A 11 0.52 0.35 13.58
CA ILE A 11 -0.88 0.53 13.17
C ILE A 11 -1.47 -0.82 12.74
N GLY A 12 -0.76 -1.61 11.95
CA GLY A 12 -1.17 -2.96 11.55
C GLY A 12 -1.40 -3.88 12.76
N CYS A 13 -0.49 -3.87 13.74
CA CYS A 13 -0.63 -4.64 14.97
C CYS A 13 -1.84 -4.20 15.82
N ILE A 14 -2.09 -2.90 15.93
CA ILE A 14 -3.26 -2.37 16.66
C ILE A 14 -4.54 -2.82 15.94
N LEU A 15 -4.56 -2.77 14.61
CA LEU A 15 -5.72 -3.16 13.81
C LEU A 15 -6.02 -4.66 13.94
N THR A 16 -4.99 -5.51 13.95
CA THR A 16 -5.13 -6.94 14.25
C THR A 16 -5.64 -7.19 15.68
N ALA A 17 -5.17 -6.43 16.67
CA ALA A 17 -5.61 -6.60 18.05
C ALA A 17 -7.09 -6.21 18.22
N ILE A 18 -7.53 -5.13 17.58
CA ILE A 18 -8.93 -4.71 17.58
C ILE A 18 -9.82 -5.76 16.90
N LEU A 19 -9.40 -6.25 15.72
CA LEU A 19 -10.13 -7.32 15.02
C LEU A 19 -10.17 -8.62 15.82
N GLY A 20 -9.06 -8.98 16.48
CA GLY A 20 -9.01 -10.15 17.35
C GLY A 20 -9.97 -10.00 18.52
N PHE A 21 -9.96 -8.86 19.21
CA PHE A 21 -10.85 -8.62 20.33
C PHE A 21 -12.33 -8.68 19.92
N THR A 22 -12.71 -8.00 18.83
CA THR A 22 -14.11 -8.03 18.36
C THR A 22 -14.54 -9.43 17.97
N THR A 23 -13.76 -10.15 17.17
CA THR A 23 -14.13 -11.48 16.70
C THR A 23 -14.18 -12.54 17.82
N VAL A 24 -13.31 -12.42 18.83
CA VAL A 24 -13.39 -13.23 20.06
C VAL A 24 -14.69 -12.96 20.82
N THR A 25 -15.10 -11.69 20.97
CA THR A 25 -16.38 -11.37 21.64
C THR A 25 -17.60 -11.89 20.88
N LEU A 26 -17.50 -12.03 19.55
CA LEU A 26 -18.53 -12.64 18.71
C LEU A 26 -18.45 -14.18 18.64
N GLY A 27 -17.42 -14.80 19.23
CA GLY A 27 -17.24 -16.26 19.25
C GLY A 27 -17.00 -16.88 17.87
N SER A 28 -16.62 -16.09 16.86
CA SER A 28 -16.49 -16.56 15.47
C SER A 28 -15.06 -16.37 14.95
N TRP A 29 -14.26 -17.42 15.13
CA TRP A 29 -12.87 -17.48 14.67
C TRP A 29 -12.75 -17.49 13.13
N GLN A 30 -13.76 -18.02 12.44
CA GLN A 30 -13.81 -18.04 10.99
C GLN A 30 -13.95 -16.63 10.41
N LEU A 31 -14.75 -15.76 11.04
CA LEU A 31 -14.88 -14.36 10.62
C LEU A 31 -13.57 -13.58 10.79
N PHE A 32 -12.81 -13.87 11.85
CA PHE A 32 -11.48 -13.28 12.04
C PHE A 32 -10.54 -13.60 10.88
N LEU A 33 -10.45 -14.88 10.50
CA LEU A 33 -9.58 -15.34 9.43
C LEU A 33 -9.96 -14.74 8.07
N ILE A 34 -11.27 -14.67 7.77
CA ILE A 34 -11.76 -14.07 6.52
C ILE A 34 -11.43 -12.58 6.46
N LEU A 35 -11.73 -11.83 7.52
CA LEU A 35 -11.50 -10.38 7.56
C LEU A 35 -10.01 -10.04 7.51
N THR A 36 -9.17 -10.77 8.24
CA THR A 36 -7.72 -10.54 8.23
C THR A 36 -7.09 -10.78 6.86
N VAL A 37 -7.51 -11.82 6.13
CA VAL A 37 -7.05 -12.06 4.75
C VAL A 37 -7.50 -10.96 3.81
N ILE A 38 -8.78 -10.57 3.85
CA ILE A 38 -9.32 -9.54 2.96
C ILE A 38 -8.57 -8.21 3.17
N LEU A 39 -8.37 -7.82 4.43
CA LEU A 39 -7.64 -6.60 4.78
C LEU A 39 -6.15 -6.69 4.42
N ALA A 40 -5.52 -7.84 4.62
CA ALA A 40 -4.15 -8.08 4.20
C ALA A 40 -4.03 -7.87 2.69
N ILE A 41 -4.83 -8.55 1.88
CA ILE A 41 -4.81 -8.41 0.41
C ILE A 41 -5.09 -6.96 -0.01
N ALA A 42 -6.11 -6.33 0.58
CA ALA A 42 -6.48 -4.95 0.29
C ALA A 42 -5.32 -3.97 0.54
N SER A 43 -4.52 -4.18 1.59
CA SER A 43 -3.38 -3.33 1.91
C SER A 43 -2.24 -3.39 0.88
N PHE A 44 -2.17 -4.46 0.08
CA PHE A 44 -1.19 -4.61 -1.01
C PHE A 44 -1.71 -4.08 -2.36
N ILE A 45 -3.01 -3.83 -2.51
CA ILE A 45 -3.58 -3.28 -3.77
C ILE A 45 -2.88 -1.99 -4.20
N PRO A 46 -2.63 -0.99 -3.32
CA PRO A 46 -1.90 0.22 -3.70
C PRO A 46 -0.50 -0.05 -4.23
N LEU A 47 0.19 -1.08 -3.69
CA LEU A 47 1.52 -1.49 -4.12
C LEU A 47 1.49 -2.07 -5.54
N ILE A 48 0.50 -2.93 -5.79
CA ILE A 48 0.27 -3.51 -7.11
C ILE A 48 -0.02 -2.41 -8.12
N VAL A 49 -0.98 -1.52 -7.82
CA VAL A 49 -1.33 -0.39 -8.70
C VAL A 49 -0.12 0.52 -8.94
N ALA A 50 0.62 0.90 -7.90
CA ALA A 50 1.82 1.72 -8.06
C ALA A 50 2.87 1.01 -8.93
N SER A 51 3.07 -0.30 -8.76
CA SER A 51 4.04 -1.06 -9.55
C SER A 51 3.70 -1.12 -11.04
N PHE A 52 2.41 -1.24 -11.38
CA PHE A 52 1.95 -1.24 -12.77
C PHE A 52 1.94 0.17 -13.38
N THR A 53 1.66 1.20 -12.58
CA THR A 53 1.57 2.59 -13.06
C THR A 53 2.93 3.28 -13.20
N THR A 54 3.92 2.93 -12.36
CA THR A 54 5.29 3.48 -12.40
C THR A 54 6.19 2.78 -13.43
N SER A 55 5.67 1.79 -14.17
CA SER A 55 6.44 1.12 -15.21
C SER A 55 6.75 2.10 -16.35
N LYS A 56 7.93 2.73 -16.24
CA LYS A 56 8.78 3.40 -17.24
C LYS A 56 8.28 3.40 -18.69
N VAL A 57 7.13 4.00 -18.96
CA VAL A 57 6.77 4.42 -20.30
C VAL A 57 6.88 5.94 -20.30
N PRO A 58 7.96 6.51 -20.86
CA PRO A 58 8.00 7.94 -21.11
C PRO A 58 6.83 8.25 -22.04
N ARG A 59 5.76 8.82 -21.48
CA ARG A 59 4.60 9.24 -22.26
C ARG A 59 5.08 10.35 -23.18
N PRO A 60 4.92 10.25 -24.51
CA PRO A 60 5.25 11.35 -25.39
C PRO A 60 4.28 12.49 -25.05
N THR A 61 4.77 13.48 -24.30
CA THR A 61 4.07 14.74 -24.11
C THR A 61 4.06 15.44 -25.46
N VAL A 62 2.93 15.33 -26.17
CA VAL A 62 2.65 16.19 -27.33
C VAL A 62 2.39 17.58 -26.75
N TYR A 63 3.46 18.36 -26.62
CA TYR A 63 3.35 19.78 -26.35
C TYR A 63 2.76 20.44 -27.59
N GLY A 64 1.44 20.63 -27.58
CA GLY A 64 0.80 21.63 -28.42
C GLY A 64 1.37 22.98 -28.04
N THR A 65 2.24 23.54 -28.89
CA THR A 65 2.88 24.83 -28.67
C THR A 65 1.84 25.94 -28.80
N SER A 66 1.22 26.37 -27.70
CA SER A 66 0.44 27.63 -27.69
C SER A 66 1.33 28.88 -27.69
N ALA A 67 2.66 28.73 -27.78
CA ALA A 67 3.61 29.83 -27.96
C ALA A 67 4.87 29.36 -28.73
N PRO A 68 4.97 29.63 -30.05
CA PRO A 68 6.16 29.33 -30.82
C PRO A 68 7.27 30.31 -30.41
N GLY A 69 8.41 29.80 -29.92
CA GLY A 69 9.62 30.59 -29.70
C GLY A 69 10.16 30.66 -28.26
N LYS A 70 9.52 30.01 -27.27
CA LYS A 70 10.12 29.82 -25.94
C LYS A 70 10.27 28.34 -25.65
N MET A 71 11.51 27.83 -25.74
CA MET A 71 11.86 26.50 -25.22
C MET A 71 11.81 26.55 -23.69
N THR A 72 10.62 26.42 -23.11
CA THR A 72 10.50 25.99 -21.72
C THR A 72 10.40 24.48 -21.73
N THR A 73 11.56 23.82 -21.69
CA THR A 73 11.65 22.39 -21.35
C THR A 73 11.08 22.21 -19.96
N ILE A 74 9.82 21.80 -19.87
CA ILE A 74 9.26 21.31 -18.61
C ILE A 74 10.13 20.13 -18.20
N ASN A 75 10.82 20.31 -17.07
CA ASN A 75 11.89 19.44 -16.62
C ASN A 75 11.36 18.03 -16.40
N ALA A 76 12.01 17.02 -16.99
CA ALA A 76 11.84 15.60 -16.69
C ALA A 76 12.04 15.25 -15.19
N ASN A 77 12.40 16.22 -14.35
CA ASN A 77 12.48 16.09 -12.89
C ASN A 77 11.12 16.18 -12.18
N GLU A 78 10.09 16.83 -12.74
CA GLU A 78 8.78 16.93 -12.07
C GLU A 78 8.01 15.59 -12.13
N GLN A 79 8.06 14.90 -13.27
CA GLN A 79 7.46 13.56 -13.43
C GLN A 79 8.08 12.50 -12.50
N LYS A 80 9.40 12.54 -12.27
CA LYS A 80 10.08 11.62 -11.34
C LYS A 80 9.68 11.83 -9.88
N GLN A 81 9.21 13.02 -9.51
CA GLN A 81 8.90 13.36 -8.12
C GLN A 81 7.53 12.82 -7.69
N GLU A 82 6.54 12.79 -8.59
CA GLU A 82 5.22 12.20 -8.35
C GLU A 82 5.27 10.67 -8.24
N ASP A 83 5.99 10.00 -9.15
CA ASP A 83 6.22 8.55 -9.11
C ASP A 83 6.84 8.11 -7.78
N GLY A 84 7.84 8.86 -7.30
CA GLY A 84 8.51 8.58 -6.03
C GLY A 84 7.61 8.76 -4.80
N LYS A 85 6.58 9.60 -4.87
CA LYS A 85 5.64 9.85 -3.76
C LYS A 85 4.55 8.78 -3.71
N LEU A 86 4.00 8.40 -4.88
CA LEU A 86 3.03 7.30 -5.01
C LEU A 86 3.65 5.97 -4.56
N MET A 87 4.87 5.67 -5.01
CA MET A 87 5.57 4.44 -4.62
C MET A 87 5.90 4.40 -3.12
N LYS A 88 6.27 5.54 -2.50
CA LYS A 88 6.47 5.61 -1.04
C LYS A 88 5.18 5.42 -0.26
N TRP A 89 4.06 5.94 -0.72
CA TRP A 89 2.75 5.75 -0.07
C TRP A 89 2.28 4.31 -0.18
N ALA A 90 2.41 3.73 -1.37
CA ALA A 90 2.08 2.33 -1.63
C ALA A 90 2.93 1.36 -0.79
N PHE A 91 4.23 1.64 -0.62
CA PHE A 91 5.11 0.86 0.25
C PHE A 91 4.72 0.95 1.72
N ARG A 92 4.28 2.12 2.19
CA ARG A 92 3.76 2.28 3.56
C ARG A 92 2.49 1.46 3.79
N SER A 93 1.59 1.41 2.81
CA SER A 93 0.37 0.58 2.87
C SER A 93 0.72 -0.90 2.98
N ALA A 94 1.66 -1.39 2.17
CA ALA A 94 2.12 -2.77 2.21
C ALA A 94 2.73 -3.15 3.57
N CYS A 95 3.42 -2.23 4.26
CA CYS A 95 3.95 -2.48 5.61
C CYS A 95 2.85 -2.72 6.67
N ILE A 96 1.64 -2.19 6.49
CA ILE A 96 0.48 -2.48 7.35
C ILE A 96 -0.02 -3.92 7.10
N GLY A 97 0.05 -4.38 5.86
CA GLY A 97 -0.38 -5.71 5.45
C GLY A 97 0.45 -6.86 6.02
N VAL A 98 1.74 -6.65 6.22
CA VAL A 98 2.66 -7.67 6.74
C VAL A 98 2.19 -8.25 8.09
N PRO A 99 1.95 -7.46 9.16
CA PRO A 99 1.47 -8.01 10.42
C PRO A 99 0.09 -8.68 10.32
N LEU A 100 -0.82 -8.16 9.48
CA LEU A 100 -2.11 -8.79 9.21
C LEU A 100 -1.92 -10.20 8.60
N LEU A 101 -1.05 -10.32 7.61
CA LEU A 101 -0.78 -11.56 6.90
C LEU A 101 -0.05 -12.58 7.79
N VAL A 102 0.93 -12.12 8.58
CA VAL A 102 1.61 -12.96 9.59
C VAL A 102 0.61 -13.45 10.63
N SER A 103 -0.26 -12.58 11.15
CA SER A 103 -1.29 -12.98 12.12
C SER A 103 -2.24 -14.03 11.53
N PHE A 104 -2.66 -13.85 10.27
CA PHE A 104 -3.50 -14.83 9.58
C PHE A 104 -2.85 -16.21 9.50
N PHE A 105 -1.55 -16.29 9.15
CA PHE A 105 -0.86 -17.59 9.11
C PHE A 105 -0.75 -18.23 10.49
N VAL A 106 -0.41 -17.45 11.53
CA VAL A 106 -0.27 -17.98 12.89
C VAL A 106 -1.61 -18.51 13.41
N PHE A 107 -2.67 -17.70 13.31
CA PHE A 107 -4.00 -18.11 13.77
C PHE A 107 -4.64 -19.16 12.86
N GLY A 108 -4.39 -19.10 11.55
CA GLY A 108 -4.87 -20.10 10.59
C GLY A 108 -4.29 -21.48 10.84
N VAL A 109 -3.00 -21.58 11.18
CA VAL A 109 -2.37 -22.85 11.59
C VAL A 109 -2.88 -23.33 12.95
N MET A 110 -3.19 -22.41 13.87
CA MET A 110 -3.70 -22.78 15.20
C MET A 110 -5.16 -23.28 15.19
N VAL A 111 -5.96 -22.80 14.24
CA VAL A 111 -7.38 -23.15 14.10
C VAL A 111 -7.59 -24.42 13.26
N LEU A 112 -6.64 -24.75 12.37
CA LEU A 112 -6.66 -25.96 11.53
C LEU A 112 -6.25 -27.20 12.33
#